data_AF-A0A962MIF7-F1
#
_entry.id   AF-A0A962MIF7-F1
#
_cell.length_a   1.000
_cell.length_b   1.000
_cell.length_c   1.000
_cell.angle_alpha   90.00
_cell.angle_beta   90.00
_cell.angle_gamma   90.00
#
_symmetry.space_group_name_H-M   'P 1'
#
loop_
_entity.id
_entity.type
_entity.pdbx_description
1 polymer ?
#
loop_
_entity_poly.entity_id
_entity_poly.type
_entity_poly.pdbx_seq_one_letter_code
_entity_poly.pdbx_strand_id
1 'polypeptide(L)'
;MRAVLNAIDRLIVWLAVVAGLYLTAIMFGIVFQATARSLGYSGSSHVFTFTEYGLLYIVMLGSPWLVRSRGHVYIELLTAAVSPRWRAVLSRCVTGLCVLVCLVLSWYAAEATWKAYLRGDADMRSLDMPKWLLLVSIPLCFSLMAVQFARFTFGKEIMHTGEAGVHE
;
A
#
# COMPACT_ATOMS: atom_id res chain seq x y z
N MET A 1 4.61 -17.86 -17.78
CA MET A 1 4.31 -16.44 -17.48
C MET A 1 2.95 -16.25 -16.79
N ARG A 2 1.84 -16.75 -17.34
CA ARG A 2 0.49 -16.62 -16.73
C ARG A 2 0.38 -17.20 -15.30
N ALA A 3 1.03 -18.33 -15.02
CA ALA A 3 1.02 -18.94 -13.68
C ALA A 3 1.66 -18.04 -12.59
N VAL A 4 2.77 -17.37 -12.91
CA VAL A 4 3.45 -16.44 -11.99
C VAL A 4 2.58 -15.22 -11.72
N LEU A 5 1.93 -14.69 -12.75
CA LEU A 5 1.04 -13.55 -12.61
C LEU A 5 -0.17 -13.89 -11.72
N ASN A 6 -0.74 -15.08 -11.90
CA ASN A 6 -1.86 -15.57 -11.08
C ASN A 6 -1.44 -15.80 -9.62
N ALA A 7 -0.20 -16.24 -9.38
CA ALA A 7 0.32 -16.41 -8.02
C ALA A 7 0.49 -15.07 -7.29
N ILE A 8 1.05 -14.06 -7.98
CA ILE A 8 1.16 -12.68 -7.46
C ILE A 8 -0.23 -12.10 -7.16
N ASP A 9 -1.20 -12.36 -8.03
CA ASP A 9 -2.56 -11.87 -7.86
C ASP A 9 -3.23 -12.47 -6.63
N ARG A 10 -3.07 -13.78 -6.45
CA ARG A 10 -3.57 -14.48 -5.28
C ARG A 10 -2.90 -13.96 -4.01
N LEU A 11 -1.58 -13.77 -4.04
CA LEU A 11 -0.83 -13.18 -2.94
C LEU A 11 -1.37 -11.80 -2.56
N ILE A 12 -1.61 -10.92 -3.54
CA ILE A 12 -2.12 -9.57 -3.27
C ILE A 12 -3.52 -9.58 -2.67
N VAL A 13 -4.41 -10.48 -3.13
CA VAL A 13 -5.74 -10.64 -2.52
C VAL A 13 -5.61 -11.16 -1.09
N TRP A 14 -4.74 -12.13 -0.84
CA TRP A 14 -4.46 -12.62 0.52
C TRP A 14 -3.94 -11.50 1.43
N LEU A 15 -2.97 -10.71 0.96
CA LEU A 15 -2.42 -9.56 1.70
C LEU A 15 -3.53 -8.52 2.02
N ALA A 16 -4.44 -8.27 1.09
CA ALA A 16 -5.57 -7.36 1.30
C ALA A 16 -6.57 -7.88 2.34
N VAL A 17 -6.88 -9.18 2.33
CA VAL A 17 -7.74 -9.80 3.35
C VAL A 17 -7.10 -9.72 4.73
N VAL A 18 -5.79 -9.98 4.83
CA VAL A 18 -5.05 -9.85 6.08
C VAL A 18 -5.06 -8.39 6.57
N ALA A 19 -4.84 -7.43 5.67
CA ALA A 19 -4.92 -6.00 5.98
C ALA A 19 -6.31 -5.60 6.50
N GLY A 20 -7.37 -6.09 5.85
CA GLY A 20 -8.76 -5.83 6.26
C GLY A 20 -9.08 -6.42 7.63
N LEU A 21 -8.73 -7.68 7.87
CA LEU A 21 -8.92 -8.34 9.17
C LEU A 21 -8.18 -7.59 10.29
N TYR A 22 -6.95 -7.16 10.00
CA TYR A 22 -6.11 -6.46 10.95
C TYR A 22 -6.60 -5.02 11.20
N LEU A 23 -7.14 -4.33 10.18
CA LEU A 23 -7.83 -3.05 10.34
C LEU A 23 -9.04 -3.18 11.28
N THR A 24 -9.85 -4.22 11.11
CA THR A 24 -10.97 -4.50 12.02
C THR A 24 -10.48 -4.74 13.45
N ALA A 25 -9.41 -5.51 13.63
CA ALA A 25 -8.83 -5.77 14.95
C ALA A 25 -8.33 -4.47 15.63
N ILE A 26 -7.66 -3.59 14.89
CA ILE A 26 -7.22 -2.29 15.39
C ILE A 26 -8.41 -1.40 15.74
N MET A 27 -9.45 -1.38 14.92
CA MET A 27 -10.67 -0.60 15.21
C MET A 27 -11.24 -0.98 16.59
N PHE A 28 -11.42 -2.28 16.86
CA PHE A 28 -11.86 -2.75 18.17
C PHE A 28 -10.87 -2.42 19.29
N GLY A 29 -9.56 -2.53 19.03
CA GLY A 29 -8.51 -2.17 19.98
C GLY A 29 -8.54 -0.69 20.38
N ILE A 30 -8.69 0.22 19.41
CA ILE A 30 -8.79 1.66 19.65
C ILE A 30 -10.07 1.98 20.41
N VAL A 31 -11.21 1.41 20.03
CA VAL A 31 -12.50 1.63 20.72
C VAL A 31 -12.39 1.19 22.18
N PHE A 32 -11.87 -0.01 22.44
CA PHE A 32 -11.67 -0.50 23.80
C PHE A 32 -10.76 0.41 24.63
N GLN A 33 -9.64 0.86 24.05
CA GLN A 33 -8.71 1.75 24.72
C GLN A 33 -9.33 3.13 24.99
N ALA A 34 -10.09 3.67 24.04
CA ALA A 34 -10.80 4.93 24.19
C ALA A 34 -11.83 4.85 25.32
N THR A 35 -12.64 3.77 25.36
CA THR A 35 -13.60 3.54 26.44
C THR A 35 -12.92 3.37 27.80
N ALA A 36 -11.84 2.59 27.89
CA ALA A 36 -11.10 2.40 29.14
C ALA A 36 -10.54 3.73 29.68
N ARG A 37 -10.05 4.59 28.79
CA ARG A 37 -9.56 5.93 29.15
C ARG A 37 -10.70 6.84 29.60
N SER A 38 -11.85 6.80 28.94
CA SER A 38 -13.05 7.54 29.35
C SER A 38 -13.57 7.13 30.74
N LEU A 39 -13.32 5.89 31.15
CA LEU A 39 -13.67 5.35 32.48
C LEU A 39 -12.61 5.63 33.56
N GLY A 40 -11.56 6.39 33.25
CA GLY A 40 -10.54 6.79 34.23
C GLY A 40 -9.38 5.80 34.41
N TYR A 41 -9.32 4.73 33.62
CA TYR A 41 -8.15 3.82 33.62
C TYR A 41 -7.02 4.40 32.77
N SER A 42 -5.77 4.22 33.22
CA SER A 42 -4.58 4.58 32.44
C SER A 42 -4.51 3.69 31.19
N GLY A 43 -4.74 4.26 30.01
CA GLY A 43 -4.67 3.53 28.75
C GLY A 43 -3.31 2.86 28.55
N SER A 44 -3.29 1.57 28.19
CA SER A 44 -2.06 0.80 27.99
C SER A 44 -1.23 1.37 26.83
N SER A 45 0.01 1.77 27.12
CA SER A 45 0.94 2.35 26.14
C SER A 45 1.32 1.38 25.01
N HIS A 46 1.22 0.07 25.26
CA HIS A 46 1.54 -0.97 24.28
C HIS A 46 0.53 -1.03 23.12
N VAL A 47 -0.75 -0.78 23.40
CA VAL A 47 -1.82 -0.79 22.38
C VAL A 47 -1.67 0.37 21.40
N PHE A 48 -1.14 1.50 21.89
CA PHE A 48 -0.87 2.67 21.06
C PHE A 48 0.24 2.39 20.04
N THR A 49 1.37 1.82 20.49
CA THR A 49 2.49 1.46 19.60
C THR A 49 2.09 0.37 18.59
N PHE A 50 1.30 -0.62 19.01
CA PHE A 50 0.79 -1.65 18.10
C PHE A 50 -0.14 -1.07 17.02
N THR A 51 -1.00 -0.12 17.39
CA THR A 51 -1.90 0.56 16.46
C THR A 51 -1.11 1.36 15.42
N GLU A 52 -0.09 2.11 15.85
CA GLU A 52 0.69 2.97 14.95
C GLU A 52 1.49 2.16 13.93
N TYR A 53 2.19 1.12 14.38
CA TYR A 53 2.88 0.19 13.50
C TYR A 53 1.91 -0.57 12.62
N GLY A 54 0.77 -0.94 13.18
CA GLY A 54 -0.27 -1.63 12.49
C GLY A 54 -0.89 -0.85 11.33
N LEU A 55 -1.15 0.45 11.51
CA LEU A 55 -1.63 1.32 10.45
C LEU A 55 -0.65 1.38 9.27
N LEU A 56 0.65 1.43 9.55
CA LEU A 56 1.69 1.36 8.52
C LEU A 56 1.59 0.04 7.73
N TYR A 57 1.48 -1.10 8.42
CA TYR A 57 1.34 -2.40 7.76
C TYR A 57 0.08 -2.48 6.90
N ILE A 58 -1.09 -2.03 7.40
CA ILE A 58 -2.35 -2.08 6.63
C ILE A 58 -2.21 -1.32 5.32
N VAL A 59 -1.62 -0.13 5.34
CA VAL A 59 -1.43 0.68 4.13
C VAL A 59 -0.48 -0.04 3.17
N MET A 60 0.63 -0.58 3.67
CA MET A 60 1.61 -1.29 2.83
C MET A 60 1.07 -2.61 2.25
N LEU A 61 0.21 -3.31 2.99
CA LEU A 61 -0.41 -4.57 2.56
C LEU A 61 -1.60 -4.35 1.62
N GLY A 62 -2.37 -3.27 1.82
CA GLY A 62 -3.57 -2.95 1.05
C GLY A 62 -3.30 -2.19 -0.26
N SER A 63 -2.23 -1.40 -0.32
CA SER A 63 -1.93 -0.56 -1.50
C SER A 63 -1.73 -1.33 -2.81
N PRO A 64 -1.12 -2.53 -2.88
CA PRO A 64 -0.97 -3.24 -4.15
C PRO A 64 -2.32 -3.74 -4.69
N TRP A 65 -3.25 -4.07 -3.79
CA TRP A 65 -4.61 -4.44 -4.16
C TRP A 65 -5.42 -3.24 -4.64
N LEU A 66 -5.25 -2.08 -3.99
CA LEU A 66 -5.90 -0.83 -4.41
C LEU A 66 -5.49 -0.42 -5.84
N VAL A 67 -4.20 -0.49 -6.17
CA VAL A 67 -3.70 -0.22 -7.53
C VAL A 67 -4.32 -1.16 -8.56
N ARG A 68 -4.54 -2.42 -8.20
CA ARG A 68 -5.20 -3.41 -9.08
C ARG A 68 -6.67 -3.11 -9.27
N SER A 69 -7.39 -2.77 -8.20
CA SER A 69 -8.84 -2.50 -8.24
C SER A 69 -9.19 -1.21 -8.96
N ARG A 70 -8.20 -0.39 -9.34
CA ARG A 70 -8.35 0.90 -10.05
C ARG A 70 -9.28 1.92 -9.36
N GLY A 71 -9.70 1.66 -8.12
CA GLY A 71 -10.62 2.51 -7.38
C GLY A 71 -9.97 3.86 -7.08
N HIS A 72 -10.45 4.92 -7.73
CA HIS A 72 -10.10 6.33 -7.46
C HIS A 72 -8.59 6.68 -7.43
N VAL A 73 -7.73 5.93 -8.10
CA VAL A 73 -6.29 6.28 -8.20
C VAL A 73 -6.06 7.45 -9.16
N TYR A 74 -7.06 7.81 -9.96
CA TYR A 74 -7.02 8.92 -10.91
C TYR A 74 -8.30 9.74 -10.85
N ILE A 75 -8.19 11.05 -11.06
CA ILE A 75 -9.34 11.94 -11.21
C ILE A 75 -9.95 11.63 -12.58
N GLU A 76 -11.02 10.84 -12.61
CA GLU A 76 -11.72 10.47 -13.85
C GLU A 76 -12.10 11.71 -14.68
N LEU A 77 -12.45 12.80 -13.98
CA LEU A 77 -12.77 14.12 -14.54
C LEU A 77 -11.69 14.67 -15.48
N LEU A 78 -10.41 14.53 -15.13
CA LEU A 78 -9.30 15.05 -15.94
C LEU A 78 -9.09 14.19 -17.20
N THR A 79 -9.37 12.89 -17.10
CA THR A 79 -9.25 11.97 -18.24
C THR A 79 -10.43 12.05 -19.20
N ALA A 80 -11.62 12.43 -18.72
CA ALA A 80 -12.82 12.62 -19.53
C ALA A 80 -12.71 13.80 -20.52
N ALA A 81 -11.86 14.79 -20.20
CA ALA A 81 -11.59 15.93 -21.08
C ALA A 81 -10.61 15.62 -22.23
N VAL A 82 -9.95 14.45 -22.23
CA VAL A 82 -8.89 14.11 -23.20
C VAL A 82 -9.42 13.14 -24.26
N SER A 83 -9.09 13.41 -25.53
CA SER A 83 -9.50 12.59 -26.67
C SER A 83 -9.01 11.12 -26.56
N PRO A 84 -9.76 10.13 -27.11
CA PRO A 84 -9.51 8.69 -26.89
C PRO A 84 -8.10 8.21 -27.29
N ARG A 85 -7.51 8.82 -28.32
CA ARG A 85 -6.17 8.47 -28.82
C ARG A 85 -5.05 8.95 -27.90
N TRP A 86 -5.17 10.17 -27.36
CA TRP A 86 -4.20 10.75 -26.44
C TRP A 86 -4.33 10.20 -25.02
N ARG A 87 -5.55 9.77 -24.63
CA ARG A 87 -5.82 9.13 -23.34
C ARG A 87 -4.99 7.85 -23.13
N ALA A 88 -4.87 7.01 -24.16
CA ALA A 88 -4.10 5.77 -24.07
C ALA A 88 -2.59 6.02 -23.93
N VAL A 89 -2.05 7.02 -24.65
CA VAL A 89 -0.64 7.40 -24.56
C VAL A 89 -0.34 8.01 -23.19
N LEU A 90 -1.18 8.94 -22.74
CA LEU A 90 -1.02 9.60 -21.45
C LEU A 90 -1.13 8.58 -20.29
N SER A 91 -2.06 7.63 -20.37
CA SER A 91 -2.18 6.53 -19.40
C SER A 91 -0.89 5.71 -19.30
N ARG A 92 -0.27 5.37 -20.45
CA ARG A 92 0.98 4.62 -20.48
C ARG A 92 2.16 5.42 -19.94
N CYS A 93 2.23 6.72 -20.25
CA CYS A 93 3.27 7.59 -19.70
C CYS A 93 3.15 7.74 -18.18
N VAL A 94 1.94 7.97 -17.66
CA VAL A 94 1.70 8.10 -16.22
C VAL A 94 2.01 6.80 -15.50
N THR A 95 1.51 5.66 -15.99
CA THR A 95 1.81 4.36 -15.39
C THR A 95 3.30 4.04 -15.46
N GLY A 96 3.98 4.36 -16.56
CA GLY A 96 5.44 4.21 -16.69
C GLY A 96 6.21 5.07 -15.68
N LEU A 97 5.79 6.32 -15.47
CA LEU A 97 6.35 7.18 -14.42
C LEU A 97 6.11 6.59 -13.02
N CYS A 98 4.91 6.07 -12.75
CA CYS A 98 4.59 5.39 -11.49
C CYS A 98 5.49 4.16 -11.26
N VAL A 99 5.77 3.36 -12.30
CA VAL A 99 6.74 2.24 -12.20
C VAL A 99 8.11 2.77 -11.78
N LEU A 100 8.62 3.80 -12.45
CA LEU A 100 9.93 4.38 -12.13
C LEU A 100 10.00 4.89 -10.70
N VAL A 101 8.99 5.65 -10.26
CA VAL A 101 8.92 6.16 -8.88
C VAL A 101 8.86 5.00 -7.87
N CYS A 102 8.04 3.97 -8.12
CA CYS A 102 7.96 2.80 -7.24
C CYS A 102 9.30 2.05 -7.16
N LEU A 103 10.03 1.92 -8.28
CA LEU A 103 11.36 1.29 -8.28
C LEU A 103 12.39 2.10 -7.51
N VAL A 104 12.43 3.42 -7.70
CA VAL A 104 13.34 4.32 -6.97
C VAL A 104 13.05 4.27 -5.47
N LEU A 105 11.77 4.36 -5.08
CA LEU A 105 11.36 4.26 -3.68
C LEU A 105 11.68 2.90 -3.09
N SER A 106 11.44 1.81 -3.83
CA SER A 106 11.80 0.46 -3.40
C SER A 106 13.31 0.32 -3.19
N TRP A 107 14.13 0.90 -4.06
CA TRP A 107 15.59 0.86 -3.94
C TRP A 107 16.07 1.62 -2.71
N TYR A 108 15.65 2.88 -2.55
CA TYR A 108 16.00 3.70 -1.39
C TYR A 108 15.53 3.08 -0.08
N ALA A 109 14.31 2.53 -0.06
CA ALA A 109 13.78 1.87 1.12
C ALA A 109 14.53 0.58 1.46
N ALA A 110 14.93 -0.21 0.45
CA ALA A 110 15.76 -1.40 0.66
C ALA A 110 17.14 -1.04 1.24
N GLU A 111 17.80 -0.01 0.70
CA GLU A 111 19.07 0.48 1.22
C GLU A 111 18.94 0.99 2.66
N ALA A 112 17.87 1.74 2.96
CA ALA A 112 17.57 2.21 4.30
C ALA A 112 17.30 1.05 5.27
N THR A 113 16.59 0.01 4.82
CA THR A 113 16.30 -1.21 5.61
C THR A 113 17.60 -1.95 5.94
N TRP A 114 18.47 -2.11 4.95
CA TRP A 114 19.76 -2.78 5.12
C TRP A 114 20.67 -2.02 6.10
N LYS A 115 20.73 -0.68 5.98
CA LYS A 115 21.44 0.18 6.92
C LYS A 115 20.89 0.11 8.33
N ALA A 116 19.56 0.02 8.49
CA ALA A 116 18.91 -0.13 9.79
C ALA A 116 19.17 -1.50 10.42
N TYR A 117 19.20 -2.56 9.61
CA TYR A 117 19.56 -3.91 10.04
C TYR A 117 21.00 -3.97 10.55
N LEU A 118 21.95 -3.38 9.81
CA LEU A 118 23.37 -3.36 10.20
C LEU A 118 23.64 -2.53 11.47
N ARG A 119 22.92 -1.43 11.67
CA ARG A 119 23.06 -0.60 12.87
C ARG A 119 22.41 -1.19 14.11
N GLY A 120 21.48 -2.13 13.93
CA GLY A 120 20.67 -2.65 15.04
C GLY A 120 19.78 -1.57 15.68
N ASP A 121 19.42 -0.53 14.92
CA ASP A 121 18.61 0.58 15.43
C ASP A 121 17.24 0.05 15.87
N ALA A 122 16.94 0.17 17.17
CA ALA A 122 15.62 -0.03 17.72
C ALA A 122 14.87 1.31 17.75
N ASP A 123 13.61 1.31 17.35
CA ASP A 123 12.76 2.48 17.47
C ASP A 123 12.34 2.59 18.94
N MET A 124 12.95 3.52 19.68
CA MET A 124 12.71 3.70 21.12
C MET A 124 11.31 4.28 21.35
N ARG A 125 10.34 3.40 21.59
CA ARG A 125 8.97 3.73 21.96
C ARG A 125 8.52 2.81 23.10
N SER A 126 7.21 2.74 23.38
CA SER A 126 6.70 1.89 24.46
C SER A 126 6.91 0.39 24.21
N LEU A 127 7.22 -0.02 22.98
CA LEU A 127 7.72 -1.34 22.61
C LEU A 127 8.96 -1.12 21.74
N ASP A 128 10.13 -1.52 22.22
CA ASP A 128 11.37 -1.49 21.45
C ASP A 128 11.28 -2.51 20.31
N MET A 129 10.76 -2.07 19.16
CA MET A 129 10.76 -2.87 17.94
C MET A 129 11.97 -2.52 17.08
N PRO A 130 12.61 -3.55 16.48
CA PRO A 130 13.67 -3.30 15.52
C PRO A 130 13.14 -2.53 14.32
N LYS A 131 13.74 -1.37 14.03
CA LYS A 131 13.28 -0.46 12.97
C LYS A 131 13.26 -1.13 11.58
N TRP A 132 14.15 -2.10 11.36
CA TRP A 132 14.22 -2.86 10.10
C TRP A 132 12.95 -3.66 9.81
N LEU A 133 12.22 -4.11 10.85
CA LEU A 133 11.00 -4.89 10.69
C LEU A 133 9.87 -4.05 10.08
N LEU A 134 9.83 -2.77 10.45
CA LEU A 134 8.89 -1.83 9.83
C LEU A 134 9.36 -1.45 8.43
N LEU A 135 10.65 -1.12 8.29
CA LEU A 135 11.18 -0.60 7.04
C LEU A 135 11.12 -1.62 5.89
N VAL A 136 11.24 -2.93 6.18
CA VAL A 136 11.19 -3.99 5.14
C VAL A 136 9.83 -4.10 4.45
N SER A 137 8.75 -3.65 5.10
CA SER A 137 7.42 -3.64 4.50
C SER A 137 7.33 -2.69 3.30
N ILE A 138 8.09 -1.59 3.33
CA ILE A 138 8.11 -0.54 2.31
C ILE A 138 8.67 -1.06 0.96
N PRO A 139 9.89 -1.62 0.85
CA PRO A 139 10.39 -2.14 -0.41
C PRO A 139 9.55 -3.33 -0.92
N LEU A 140 8.98 -4.16 -0.04
CA LEU A 140 8.07 -5.23 -0.45
C LEU A 140 6.79 -4.69 -1.10
N CYS A 141 6.16 -3.69 -0.47
CA CYS A 141 4.97 -3.03 -1.00
C CYS A 141 5.25 -2.36 -2.36
N PHE A 142 6.29 -1.51 -2.42
CA PHE A 142 6.59 -0.75 -3.64
C PHE A 142 7.07 -1.64 -4.80
N SER A 143 7.76 -2.75 -4.52
CA SER A 143 8.11 -3.72 -5.57
C SER A 143 6.88 -4.44 -6.13
N LEU A 144 5.92 -4.84 -5.28
CA LEU A 144 4.63 -5.40 -5.72
C LEU A 144 3.81 -4.39 -6.53
N MET A 145 3.78 -3.12 -6.10
CA MET A 145 3.12 -2.04 -6.85
C MET A 145 3.81 -1.79 -8.20
N ALA A 146 5.15 -1.79 -8.25
CA ALA A 146 5.89 -1.63 -9.51
C ALA A 146 5.53 -2.73 -10.53
N VAL A 147 5.39 -3.98 -10.07
CA VAL A 147 4.94 -5.09 -10.92
C VAL A 147 3.51 -4.86 -11.42
N GLN A 148 2.60 -4.35 -10.58
CA GLN A 148 1.23 -4.05 -11.01
C GLN A 148 1.17 -2.89 -12.01
N PHE A 149 1.91 -1.80 -11.77
CA PHE A 149 1.99 -0.69 -12.72
C PHE A 149 2.63 -1.11 -14.05
N ALA A 150 3.67 -1.96 -14.01
CA ALA A 150 4.29 -2.48 -15.22
C ALA A 150 3.31 -3.29 -16.07
N ARG A 151 2.39 -4.03 -15.44
CA ARG A 151 1.30 -4.72 -16.17
C ARG A 151 0.37 -3.75 -16.87
N PHE A 152 0.06 -2.60 -16.29
CA PHE A 152 -0.75 -1.57 -16.96
C PHE A 152 0.02 -0.85 -18.08
N THR A 153 1.35 -0.71 -17.95
CA THR A 153 2.18 -0.10 -18.98
C THR A 153 2.34 -1.00 -20.22
N PHE A 154 2.56 -2.31 -20.03
CA PHE A 154 2.79 -3.27 -21.13
C PHE A 154 1.54 -4.08 -21.53
N GLY A 155 0.46 -4.02 -20.75
CA GLY A 155 -0.79 -4.73 -20.99
C GLY A 155 -1.67 -4.09 -22.06
N LYS A 156 -2.59 -4.88 -22.62
CA LYS A 156 -3.64 -4.40 -23.54
C LYS A 156 -4.71 -3.57 -22.80
N GLU A 157 -4.80 -3.71 -21.49
CA GLU A 157 -5.78 -2.99 -20.67
C GLU A 157 -5.25 -1.62 -20.26
N ILE A 158 -5.94 -0.57 -20.72
CA ILE A 158 -5.69 0.81 -20.35
C ILE A 158 -6.32 1.09 -18.98
N MET A 159 -5.57 1.73 -18.08
CA MET A 159 -6.07 2.12 -16.75
C MET A 159 -7.21 3.15 -16.84
N HIS A 160 -7.27 3.92 -17.92
CA HIS A 160 -8.24 4.97 -18.14
C HIS A 160 -9.31 4.53 -19.15
N THR A 161 -10.49 4.16 -18.69
CA THR A 161 -11.62 3.69 -19.53
C THR A 161 -12.52 4.80 -20.06
N GLY A 162 -12.69 5.91 -19.35
CA GLY A 162 -13.33 7.13 -19.86
C GLY A 162 -14.82 7.20 -19.66
N GLU A 163 -15.35 6.19 -18.99
CA GLU A 163 -16.67 6.19 -18.43
C GLU A 163 -16.58 6.87 -17.08
N ALA A 164 -16.81 8.19 -17.06
CA ALA A 164 -16.99 8.91 -15.82
C ALA A 164 -18.27 8.41 -15.14
N GLY A 165 -18.16 7.81 -13.96
CA GLY A 165 -19.28 7.66 -13.01
C GLY A 165 -20.34 6.59 -13.30
N VAL A 166 -20.01 5.44 -13.90
CA VAL A 166 -20.99 4.33 -14.08
C VAL A 166 -20.86 3.24 -13.00
N HIS A 167 -19.86 3.34 -12.12
CA HIS A 167 -19.62 2.39 -11.04
C HIS A 167 -19.49 3.11 -9.70
N GLU A 168 -20.52 3.87 -9.33
CA GLU A 168 -20.84 4.12 -7.91
C GLU A 168 -21.76 3.02 -7.39
#